data_AF-A0A928RI63-F1
#
_entry.id   AF-A0A928RI63-F1
#
_cell.length_a   1.000
_cell.length_b   1.000
_cell.length_c   1.000
_cell.angle_alpha   90.00
_cell.angle_beta   90.00
_cell.angle_gamma   90.00
#
_symmetry.space_group_name_H-M   'P 1'
#
loop_
_entity.id
_entity.type
_entity.pdbx_description
1 polymer ?
#
loop_
_entity_poly.entity_id
_entity_poly.type
_entity_poly.pdbx_seq_one_letter_code
_entity_poly.pdbx_strand_id
1 'polypeptide(L)'
;MELKVNMIISEEVPAEFKVTVSGQTKTIDGTDKSAIFTFDEAGTYDIEFSQQVIDESFSFSQKIMYLLFLPLTGILSLILLYGESPWPIYKKIHPYLISQKISLTIQEDLQLNVRYVPSVYKAGYWSKPVLIFSECDTAEEPAITKNDKAFDNCYLEFKRSFGSAFFVVALFFSIIGIIALCKSDLVAFAVFISLAAILAVVCIVTITVVKNKIKKAKEEFQCVEVGVIENVFS
;
A
#
# COMPACT_ATOMS: atom_id res chain seq x y z
N MET A 1 18.96 23.48 20.07
CA MET A 1 18.97 22.01 20.24
C MET A 1 18.14 21.41 19.14
N GLU A 2 18.52 20.23 18.65
CA GLU A 2 17.84 19.58 17.55
C GLU A 2 17.37 18.17 17.93
N LEU A 3 16.11 17.86 17.60
CA LEU A 3 15.60 16.49 17.59
C LEU A 3 15.58 16.00 16.15
N LYS A 4 16.36 14.98 15.86
CA LYS A 4 16.27 14.24 14.60
C LYS A 4 15.46 12.97 14.83
N VAL A 5 14.27 12.92 14.26
CA VAL A 5 13.40 11.74 14.25
C VAL A 5 13.71 10.94 12.98
N ASN A 6 14.25 9.74 13.13
CA ASN A 6 14.48 8.81 12.02
C ASN A 6 13.46 7.68 12.11
N MET A 7 12.81 7.37 10.99
CA MET A 7 11.83 6.29 10.95
C MET A 7 12.32 5.13 10.08
N ILE A 8 12.33 3.95 10.67
CA ILE A 8 12.63 2.69 9.99
C ILE A 8 11.31 2.11 9.53
N ILE A 9 10.94 2.42 8.29
CA ILE A 9 9.79 1.87 7.57
C ILE A 9 10.31 0.78 6.63
N SER A 10 9.70 -0.42 6.67
CA SER A 10 10.01 -1.47 5.71
C SER A 10 9.62 -1.01 4.30
N GLU A 11 10.52 -1.13 3.32
CA GLU A 11 10.32 -0.62 1.94
C GLU A 11 9.08 -1.21 1.23
N GLU A 12 8.56 -2.33 1.73
CA GLU A 12 7.34 -2.97 1.21
C GLU A 12 6.04 -2.25 1.62
N VAL A 13 6.12 -1.21 2.47
CA VAL A 13 4.96 -0.57 3.09
C VAL A 13 4.91 0.92 2.80
N PRO A 14 4.01 1.40 1.91
CA PRO A 14 3.75 2.82 1.78
C PRO A 14 3.03 3.29 3.05
N ALA A 15 3.78 3.85 3.99
CA ALA A 15 3.25 4.50 5.17
C ALA A 15 3.77 5.93 5.23
N GLU A 16 2.84 6.87 5.33
CA GLU A 16 3.12 8.27 5.57
C GLU A 16 2.78 8.59 7.03
N PHE A 17 3.75 9.13 7.76
CA PHE A 17 3.60 9.54 9.15
C PHE A 17 3.71 11.05 9.27
N LYS A 18 2.73 11.67 9.91
CA LYS A 18 2.85 13.03 10.42
C LYS A 18 3.42 12.96 11.83
N VAL A 19 4.54 13.63 12.02
CA VAL A 19 5.19 13.83 13.32
C VAL A 19 4.96 15.28 13.73
N THR A 20 4.26 15.48 14.84
CA THR A 20 3.97 16.81 15.38
C THR A 20 4.67 17.00 16.71
N VAL A 21 5.45 18.07 16.83
CA VAL A 21 6.14 18.47 18.06
C VAL A 21 5.92 19.97 18.28
N SER A 22 5.36 20.35 19.42
CA SER A 22 5.13 21.76 19.78
C SER A 22 4.42 22.58 18.69
N GLY A 23 3.45 21.97 17.99
CA GLY A 23 2.71 22.60 16.89
C GLY A 23 3.42 22.64 15.54
N GLN A 24 4.68 22.21 15.45
CA GLN A 24 5.35 21.96 14.17
C GLN A 24 5.04 20.55 13.69
N THR A 25 4.46 20.42 12.49
CA THR A 25 4.21 19.11 11.86
C THR A 25 5.15 18.91 10.68
N LYS A 26 5.82 17.76 10.66
CA LYS A 26 6.62 17.30 9.51
C LYS A 26 6.16 15.91 9.09
N THR A 27 6.24 15.63 7.80
CA THR A 27 5.88 14.34 7.22
C THR A 27 7.14 13.50 7.05
N ILE A 28 7.06 12.22 7.41
CA ILE A 28 8.06 11.20 7.15
C ILE A 28 7.41 10.12 6.29
N ASP A 29 8.05 9.74 5.19
CA ASP A 29 7.55 8.73 4.26
C ASP A 29 8.67 7.77 3.79
N GLY A 30 8.39 6.95 2.78
CA GLY A 30 9.36 5.99 2.23
C GLY A 30 10.59 6.64 1.56
N THR A 31 10.50 7.92 1.17
CA THR A 31 11.57 8.69 0.53
C THR A 31 12.35 9.48 1.57
N ASP A 32 11.63 10.28 2.37
CA ASP A 32 12.18 11.14 3.41
C ASP A 32 12.00 10.46 4.77
N LYS A 33 12.97 9.59 5.11
CA LYS A 33 12.94 8.75 6.32
C LYS A 33 13.29 9.50 7.62
N SER A 34 13.45 10.82 7.58
CA SER A 34 13.81 11.60 8.75
C SER A 34 13.21 13.00 8.77
N ALA A 35 12.84 13.48 9.95
CA ALA A 35 12.44 14.86 10.20
C ALA A 35 13.31 15.46 11.31
N ILE A 36 13.71 16.72 11.15
CA ILE A 36 14.50 17.47 12.14
C ILE A 36 13.62 18.54 12.74
N PHE A 37 13.61 18.69 14.06
CA PHE A 37 12.91 19.75 14.78
C PHE A 37 13.92 20.53 15.61
N THR A 38 13.80 21.86 15.63
CA THR A 38 14.73 22.73 16.35
C THR A 38 14.01 23.38 17.52
N PHE A 39 14.67 23.39 18.68
CA PHE A 39 14.16 23.92 19.94
C PHE A 39 15.11 24.97 20.50
N ASP A 40 14.50 26.05 21.01
CA ASP A 40 15.21 27.17 21.64
C ASP A 40 15.52 26.90 23.12
N GLU A 41 14.70 26.09 23.79
CA GLU A 41 14.81 25.78 25.21
C GLU A 41 14.91 24.27 25.45
N ALA A 42 15.55 23.87 26.54
CA ALA A 42 15.61 22.48 26.97
C ALA A 42 14.35 22.16 27.76
N GLY A 43 13.76 20.99 27.55
CA GLY A 43 12.51 20.63 28.22
C GLY A 43 11.93 19.30 27.77
N THR A 44 10.82 18.94 28.39
CA THR A 44 10.03 17.77 28.00
C THR A 44 9.01 18.19 26.95
N TYR A 45 9.03 17.49 25.82
CA TYR A 45 8.16 17.76 24.68
C TYR A 45 7.27 16.57 24.37
N ASP A 46 6.01 16.85 24.08
CA ASP A 46 5.07 15.86 23.56
C ASP A 46 5.22 15.75 22.05
N ILE A 47 5.45 14.53 21.58
CA ILE A 47 5.65 14.17 20.18
C ILE A 47 4.49 13.25 19.78
N GLU A 48 3.71 13.67 18.80
CA GLU A 48 2.62 12.87 18.25
C GLU A 48 3.01 12.28 16.91
N PHE A 49 2.91 10.95 16.80
CA PHE A 49 3.05 10.20 15.55
C PHE A 49 1.66 9.81 15.07
N SER A 50 1.29 10.15 13.84
CA SER A 50 0.00 9.78 13.27
C SER A 50 0.14 9.28 11.83
N GLN A 51 -0.27 8.04 11.59
CA GLN A 51 -0.29 7.46 10.25
C GLN A 51 -1.44 8.07 9.41
N GLN A 52 -1.13 8.50 8.19
CA GLN A 52 -2.11 9.05 7.26
C GLN A 52 -2.69 7.97 6.34
N VAL A 53 -3.93 8.19 5.91
CA VAL A 53 -4.55 7.40 4.84
C VAL A 53 -3.99 7.88 3.51
N ILE A 54 -3.34 6.97 2.77
CA ILE A 54 -2.99 7.20 1.38
C ILE A 54 -4.23 6.90 0.54
N ASP A 55 -4.91 7.94 0.07
CA ASP A 55 -6.06 7.82 -0.84
C ASP A 55 -5.54 7.74 -2.28
N GLU A 56 -5.63 6.57 -2.91
CA GLU A 56 -5.25 6.36 -4.31
C GLU A 56 -6.37 6.70 -5.30
N SER A 57 -7.45 7.36 -4.88
CA SER A 57 -8.54 7.69 -5.79
C SER A 57 -8.09 8.70 -6.86
N PHE A 58 -7.98 8.21 -8.10
CA PHE A 58 -7.68 9.08 -9.23
C PHE A 58 -8.82 10.08 -9.50
N SER A 59 -8.43 11.34 -9.65
CA SER A 59 -9.28 12.35 -10.26
C SER A 59 -9.61 11.99 -11.71
N PHE A 60 -10.66 12.60 -12.26
CA PHE A 60 -11.09 12.33 -13.64
C PHE A 60 -9.96 12.57 -14.67
N SER A 61 -9.15 13.62 -14.48
CA SER A 61 -8.00 13.91 -15.34
C SER A 61 -6.93 12.83 -15.26
N GLN A 62 -6.64 12.31 -14.07
CA GLN A 62 -5.68 11.23 -13.89
C GLN A 62 -6.15 9.92 -14.54
N LYS A 63 -7.47 9.64 -14.56
CA LYS A 63 -8.03 8.49 -15.28
C LYS A 63 -7.81 8.59 -16.80
N ILE A 64 -7.99 9.78 -17.37
CA ILE A 64 -7.74 10.02 -18.80
C ILE A 64 -6.26 9.86 -19.12
N MET A 65 -5.37 10.45 -18.31
CA MET A 65 -3.93 10.29 -18.48
C MET A 65 -3.53 8.82 -18.38
N TYR A 66 -4.06 8.09 -17.39
CA TYR A 66 -3.83 6.67 -17.26
C TYR A 66 -4.23 5.87 -18.52
N LEU A 67 -5.37 6.20 -19.13
CA LEU A 67 -5.81 5.56 -20.38
C LEU A 67 -4.85 5.85 -21.55
N LEU A 68 -4.35 7.08 -21.66
CA LEU A 68 -3.38 7.47 -22.70
C LEU A 68 -2.02 6.77 -22.52
N PHE A 69 -1.57 6.63 -21.28
CA PHE A 69 -0.30 5.98 -20.93
C PHE A 69 -0.45 4.47 -20.62
N LEU A 70 -1.62 3.90 -20.86
CA LEU A 70 -1.91 2.49 -20.58
C LEU A 70 -0.93 1.52 -21.28
N PRO A 71 -0.49 1.77 -22.53
CA PRO A 71 0.53 0.94 -23.16
C PRO A 71 1.91 1.07 -22.49
N LEU A 72 2.32 2.29 -22.13
CA LEU A 72 3.62 2.55 -21.50
C LEU A 72 3.69 1.96 -20.08
N THR A 73 2.63 2.18 -19.30
CA THR A 73 2.49 1.62 -17.95
C THR A 73 2.40 0.10 -17.97
N GLY A 74 1.78 -0.51 -18.98
CA GLY A 74 1.76 -1.96 -19.14
C GLY A 74 3.14 -2.54 -19.47
N ILE A 75 3.94 -1.88 -20.32
CA ILE A 75 5.33 -2.27 -20.59
C ILE A 75 6.17 -2.16 -19.31
N LEU A 76 6.05 -1.05 -18.59
CA LEU A 76 6.74 -0.86 -17.31
C LEU A 76 6.34 -1.93 -16.30
N SER A 77 5.04 -2.25 -16.22
CA SER A 77 4.52 -3.29 -15.32
C SER A 77 5.05 -4.67 -15.69
N LEU A 78 5.18 -5.00 -16.98
CA LEU A 78 5.78 -6.28 -17.42
C LEU A 78 7.26 -6.39 -17.07
N ILE A 79 8.01 -5.28 -17.16
CA ILE A 79 9.43 -5.22 -16.76
C ILE A 79 9.56 -5.39 -15.24
N LEU A 80 8.70 -4.72 -14.46
CA LEU A 80 8.72 -4.75 -12.99
C LEU A 80 8.16 -6.07 -12.40
N LEU A 81 7.24 -6.74 -13.11
CA LEU A 81 6.68 -8.05 -12.73
C LEU A 81 7.73 -9.17 -12.62
N TYR A 82 8.91 -9.00 -13.20
CA TYR A 82 9.99 -9.98 -13.16
C TYR A 82 10.77 -9.99 -11.82
N GLY A 83 10.58 -8.98 -10.95
CA GLY A 83 11.35 -8.81 -9.72
C GLY A 83 10.60 -9.16 -8.43
N GLU A 84 9.28 -9.04 -8.39
CA GLU A 84 8.48 -9.26 -7.20
C GLU A 84 7.69 -10.58 -7.29
N SER A 85 7.75 -11.39 -6.23
CA SER A 85 6.88 -12.57 -6.09
C SER A 85 5.44 -12.17 -6.38
N PRO A 86 4.71 -12.88 -7.26
CA PRO A 86 3.34 -12.51 -7.63
C PRO A 86 2.35 -12.55 -6.46
N TRP A 87 2.75 -13.07 -5.30
CA TRP A 87 1.92 -13.26 -4.12
C TRP A 87 2.74 -12.97 -2.86
N PRO A 88 2.42 -11.89 -2.12
CA PRO A 88 1.20 -11.88 -1.30
C PRO A 88 0.53 -10.48 -1.22
N ILE A 89 -0.59 -10.32 -1.93
CA ILE A 89 -1.48 -9.13 -1.90
C ILE A 89 -1.74 -8.60 -0.48
N TYR A 90 -1.79 -9.48 0.51
CA TYR A 90 -2.01 -9.12 1.91
C TYR A 90 -0.92 -8.24 2.51
N LYS A 91 0.31 -8.28 2.01
CA LYS A 91 1.39 -7.39 2.49
C LYS A 91 1.17 -5.92 2.13
N LYS A 92 0.44 -5.66 1.04
CA LYS A 92 0.11 -4.30 0.58
C LYS A 92 -1.13 -3.72 1.28
N ILE A 93 -1.88 -4.55 2.02
CA ILE A 93 -3.06 -4.09 2.74
C ILE A 93 -2.65 -3.65 4.13
N HIS A 94 -2.93 -2.40 4.45
CA HIS A 94 -2.69 -1.80 5.77
C HIS A 94 -4.03 -1.42 6.40
N PRO A 95 -4.71 -2.38 7.05
CA PRO A 95 -6.09 -2.21 7.46
C PRO A 95 -6.24 -1.40 8.76
N TYR A 96 -5.13 -1.07 9.41
CA TYR A 96 -5.07 -0.28 10.63
C TYR A 96 -4.21 0.97 10.40
N LEU A 97 -4.62 2.09 10.98
CA LEU A 97 -3.80 3.28 11.17
C LEU A 97 -3.43 3.36 12.64
N ILE A 98 -2.17 3.70 12.91
CA ILE A 98 -1.68 3.91 14.27
C ILE A 98 -1.42 5.40 14.53
N SER A 99 -1.84 5.86 15.71
CA SER A 99 -1.47 7.15 16.27
C SER A 99 -0.92 6.93 17.67
N GLN A 100 0.21 7.52 18.02
CA GLN A 100 0.80 7.38 19.34
C GLN A 100 1.49 8.66 19.77
N LYS A 101 1.28 9.03 21.03
CA LYS A 101 1.93 10.16 21.67
C LYS A 101 3.00 9.67 22.63
N ILE A 102 4.15 10.33 22.60
CA ILE A 102 5.24 10.09 23.55
C ILE A 102 5.67 11.44 24.13
N SER A 103 6.24 11.40 25.32
CA SER A 103 6.95 12.55 25.91
C SER A 103 8.44 12.23 25.95
N LEU A 104 9.26 13.21 25.58
CA LEU A 104 10.70 13.08 25.48
C LEU A 104 11.38 14.34 26.01
N THR A 105 12.32 14.16 26.93
CA THR A 105 13.12 15.23 27.50
C THR A 105 14.35 15.49 26.64
N ILE A 106 14.44 16.70 26.09
CA ILE A 106 15.50 17.12 25.19
C ILE A 106 16.36 18.16 25.91
N GLN A 107 17.59 17.78 26.25
CA GLN A 107 18.58 18.66 26.90
C GLN A 107 19.70 19.07 25.95
N GLU A 108 19.97 18.24 24.95
CA GLU A 108 20.98 18.43 23.91
C GLU A 108 20.47 17.86 22.58
N ASP A 109 21.29 17.88 21.54
CA ASP A 109 20.92 17.32 20.24
C ASP A 109 20.69 15.81 20.36
N LEU A 110 19.50 15.37 19.94
CA LEU A 110 19.00 14.01 20.19
C LEU A 110 18.55 13.35 18.90
N GLN A 111 18.84 12.05 18.76
CA GLN A 111 18.35 11.23 17.66
C GLN A 111 17.34 10.20 18.15
N LEU A 112 16.08 10.37 17.79
CA LEU A 112 15.01 9.43 18.07
C LEU A 112 14.84 8.48 16.90
N ASN A 113 15.08 7.19 17.11
CA ASN A 113 14.81 6.16 16.10
C ASN A 113 13.47 5.48 16.39
N VAL A 114 12.59 5.50 15.40
CA VAL A 114 11.25 4.92 15.48
C VAL A 114 11.14 3.79 14.47
N ARG A 115 10.86 2.57 14.93
CA ARG A 115 10.62 1.43 14.05
C ARG A 115 9.14 1.18 13.93
N TYR A 116 8.64 1.22 12.70
CA TYR A 116 7.27 0.83 12.39
C TYR A 116 7.21 -0.66 12.05
N VAL A 117 6.38 -1.39 12.79
CA VAL A 117 6.04 -2.78 12.49
C VAL A 117 4.63 -2.80 11.89
N PRO A 118 4.51 -3.09 10.59
CA PRO A 118 3.22 -3.06 9.90
C PRO A 118 2.32 -4.22 10.35
N SER A 119 1.02 -4.08 10.07
CA SER A 119 0.06 -5.16 10.20
C SER A 119 0.39 -6.32 9.26
N VAL A 120 0.30 -7.55 9.76
CA VAL A 120 0.56 -8.77 8.99
C VAL A 120 -0.68 -9.66 9.05
N TYR A 121 -1.08 -10.17 7.90
CA TYR A 121 -2.13 -11.18 7.81
C TYR A 121 -1.54 -12.58 8.04
N LYS A 122 -2.02 -13.28 9.08
CA LYS A 122 -1.66 -14.66 9.38
C LYS A 122 -2.91 -15.43 9.76
N ALA A 123 -3.09 -16.64 9.21
CA ALA A 123 -4.14 -17.59 9.63
C ALA A 123 -5.55 -16.99 9.82
N GLY A 124 -5.98 -16.07 8.94
CA GLY A 124 -7.32 -15.46 9.01
C GLY A 124 -7.46 -14.25 9.94
N TYR A 125 -6.36 -13.74 10.49
CA TYR A 125 -6.36 -12.54 11.34
C TYR A 125 -5.30 -11.51 10.90
N TRP A 126 -5.58 -10.24 11.19
CA TRP A 126 -4.66 -9.12 10.97
C TRP A 126 -4.01 -8.73 12.29
N SER A 127 -2.68 -8.73 12.35
CA SER A 127 -1.99 -8.20 13.52
C SER A 127 -2.11 -6.67 13.59
N LYS A 128 -2.28 -6.14 14.80
CA LYS A 128 -2.22 -4.70 15.04
C LYS A 128 -0.81 -4.16 14.75
N PRO A 129 -0.68 -2.98 14.15
CA PRO A 129 0.61 -2.34 13.93
C PRO A 129 1.21 -1.86 15.25
N VAL A 130 2.53 -1.69 15.29
CA VAL A 130 3.26 -1.24 16.49
C VAL A 130 4.32 -0.21 16.10
N LEU A 131 4.48 0.82 16.92
CA LEU A 131 5.63 1.73 16.88
C LEU A 131 6.56 1.38 18.04
N ILE A 132 7.84 1.25 17.75
CA ILE A 132 8.89 0.94 18.73
C ILE A 132 9.87 2.12 18.73
N PHE A 133 10.00 2.78 19.88
CA PHE A 133 10.88 3.94 20.06
C PHE A 133 12.21 3.49 20.67
N SER A 134 13.32 4.07 20.21
CA SER A 134 14.63 3.83 20.83
C SER A 134 14.74 4.45 22.21
N GLU A 135 14.07 5.58 22.43
CA GLU A 135 14.09 6.34 23.67
C GLU A 135 12.76 7.10 23.81
N CYS A 136 12.18 7.06 25.00
CA CYS A 136 11.01 7.85 25.41
C CYS A 136 10.91 7.85 26.93
N ASP A 137 10.48 8.96 27.52
CA ASP A 137 10.22 9.03 28.96
C ASP A 137 8.91 8.31 29.28
N THR A 138 7.87 8.69 28.54
CA THR A 138 6.53 8.10 28.63
C THR A 138 5.95 7.91 27.25
N ALA A 139 5.21 6.82 27.06
CA ALA A 139 4.47 6.54 25.84
C ALA A 139 3.01 6.25 26.20
N GLU A 140 2.09 6.99 25.59
CA GLU A 140 0.66 6.70 25.70
C GLU A 140 0.33 5.39 24.96
N GLU A 141 -0.80 4.78 25.33
CA GLU A 141 -1.32 3.64 24.60
C GLU A 141 -1.60 4.02 23.12
N PRO A 142 -1.18 3.19 22.16
CA PRO A 142 -1.38 3.50 20.75
C PRO A 142 -2.87 3.50 20.39
N ALA A 143 -3.34 4.62 19.87
CA ALA A 143 -4.68 4.72 19.29
C ALA A 143 -4.68 4.05 17.91
N ILE A 144 -5.45 2.98 17.76
CA ILE A 144 -5.56 2.23 16.52
C ILE A 144 -6.94 2.45 15.91
N THR A 145 -6.96 2.95 14.67
CA THR A 145 -8.19 3.17 13.90
C THR A 145 -8.22 2.29 12.66
N LYS A 146 -9.43 1.98 12.17
CA LYS A 146 -9.62 1.12 11.00
C LYS A 146 -9.42 1.92 9.71
N ASN A 147 -8.81 1.29 8.71
CA ASN A 147 -8.64 1.79 7.36
C ASN A 147 -9.36 0.89 6.36
N ASP A 148 -10.70 0.97 6.31
CA ASP A 148 -11.50 0.15 5.40
C ASP A 148 -11.19 0.40 3.92
N LYS A 149 -10.71 1.61 3.60
CA LYS A 149 -10.28 2.00 2.25
C LYS A 149 -9.02 1.24 1.79
N ALA A 150 -8.21 0.71 2.70
CA ALA A 150 -6.97 -0.02 2.33
C ALA A 150 -7.25 -1.21 1.43
N PHE A 151 -8.34 -1.95 1.68
CA PHE A 151 -8.73 -3.09 0.86
C PHE A 151 -9.15 -2.68 -0.56
N ASP A 152 -9.92 -1.60 -0.66
CA ASP A 152 -10.43 -1.11 -1.93
C ASP A 152 -9.31 -0.47 -2.76
N ASN A 153 -8.40 0.28 -2.12
CA ASN A 153 -7.21 0.85 -2.76
C ASN A 153 -6.27 -0.24 -3.29
N CYS A 154 -5.98 -1.26 -2.48
CA CYS A 154 -5.14 -2.39 -2.91
C CYS A 154 -5.75 -3.14 -4.11
N TYR A 155 -7.08 -3.35 -4.12
CA TYR A 155 -7.75 -3.97 -5.26
C TYR A 155 -7.69 -3.09 -6.52
N LEU A 156 -7.86 -1.78 -6.37
CA LEU A 156 -7.76 -0.83 -7.48
C LEU A 156 -6.35 -0.77 -8.07
N GLU A 157 -5.32 -0.70 -7.23
CA GLU A 157 -3.91 -0.76 -7.64
C GLU A 157 -3.62 -2.05 -8.40
N PHE A 158 -4.03 -3.20 -7.86
CA PHE A 158 -3.89 -4.50 -8.54
C PHE A 158 -4.58 -4.49 -9.91
N LYS A 159 -5.86 -4.12 -9.96
CA LYS A 159 -6.65 -4.10 -11.20
C LYS A 159 -6.00 -3.19 -12.25
N ARG A 160 -5.43 -2.06 -11.81
CA ARG A 160 -4.73 -1.09 -12.65
C ARG A 160 -3.49 -1.73 -13.27
N SER A 161 -2.51 -2.13 -12.44
CA SER A 161 -1.22 -2.65 -12.90
C SER A 161 -1.36 -3.96 -13.69
N PHE A 162 -2.25 -4.85 -13.25
CA PHE A 162 -2.53 -6.08 -13.96
C PHE A 162 -3.26 -5.82 -15.28
N GLY A 163 -4.27 -4.94 -15.27
CA GLY A 163 -5.03 -4.58 -16.47
C GLY A 163 -4.18 -3.92 -17.55
N SER A 164 -3.25 -3.04 -17.20
CA SER A 164 -2.34 -2.41 -18.17
C SER A 164 -1.38 -3.42 -18.79
N ALA A 165 -0.76 -4.30 -17.99
CA ALA A 165 0.12 -5.35 -18.50
C ALA A 165 -0.61 -6.25 -19.51
N PHE A 166 -1.83 -6.69 -19.18
CA PHE A 166 -2.64 -7.53 -20.06
C PHE A 166 -3.07 -6.82 -21.34
N PHE A 167 -3.42 -5.54 -21.25
CA PHE A 167 -3.78 -4.75 -22.43
C PHE A 167 -2.63 -4.68 -23.43
N VAL A 168 -1.39 -4.48 -22.97
CA VAL A 168 -0.20 -4.46 -23.83
C VAL A 168 -0.01 -5.77 -24.57
N VAL A 169 -0.09 -6.90 -23.85
CA VAL A 169 0.08 -8.23 -24.47
C VAL A 169 -1.04 -8.51 -25.47
N ALA A 170 -2.29 -8.19 -25.12
CA ALA A 170 -3.43 -8.35 -26.02
C ALA A 170 -3.31 -7.49 -27.29
N LEU A 171 -2.82 -6.25 -27.15
CA LEU A 171 -2.56 -5.34 -28.26
C LEU A 171 -1.46 -5.87 -29.17
N PHE A 172 -0.37 -6.43 -28.63
CA PHE A 172 0.67 -7.08 -29.43
C PHE A 172 0.14 -8.27 -30.25
N PHE A 173 -0.62 -9.18 -29.62
CA PHE A 173 -1.24 -10.30 -30.35
C PHE A 173 -2.23 -9.82 -31.42
N SER A 174 -2.98 -8.76 -31.15
CA SER A 174 -3.91 -8.18 -32.11
C SER A 174 -3.18 -7.59 -33.32
N ILE A 175 -2.08 -6.86 -33.10
CA ILE A 175 -1.25 -6.31 -34.19
C ILE A 175 -0.65 -7.44 -35.04
N ILE A 176 -0.09 -8.47 -34.41
CA ILE A 176 0.51 -9.60 -35.15
C ILE A 176 -0.57 -10.36 -35.92
N GLY A 177 -1.75 -10.55 -35.34
CA GLY A 177 -2.91 -11.12 -36.03
C GLY A 177 -3.31 -10.32 -37.27
N ILE A 178 -3.43 -8.99 -37.16
CA ILE A 178 -3.76 -8.11 -38.29
C ILE A 178 -2.68 -8.21 -39.38
N ILE A 179 -1.39 -8.22 -39.03
CA ILE A 179 -0.30 -8.39 -39.99
C ILE A 179 -0.40 -9.72 -40.72
N ALA A 180 -0.71 -10.81 -40.02
CA ALA A 180 -0.92 -12.13 -40.61
C ALA A 180 -2.10 -12.12 -41.59
N LEU A 181 -3.20 -11.46 -41.22
CA LEU A 181 -4.36 -11.29 -42.10
C LEU A 181 -4.01 -10.51 -43.38
N CYS A 182 -3.25 -9.42 -43.26
CA CYS A 182 -2.76 -8.66 -44.42
C CYS A 182 -1.86 -9.50 -45.34
N LYS A 183 -1.13 -10.46 -44.78
CA LYS A 183 -0.30 -11.42 -45.54
C LYS A 183 -1.08 -12.64 -46.04
N SER A 184 -2.40 -12.67 -45.85
CA SER A 184 -3.28 -13.81 -46.17
C SER A 184 -2.90 -15.12 -45.46
N ASP A 185 -2.17 -15.05 -44.34
CA ASP A 185 -1.85 -16.20 -43.49
C ASP A 185 -2.96 -16.41 -42.45
N LEU A 186 -3.98 -17.16 -42.86
CA LEU A 186 -5.15 -17.45 -42.01
C LEU A 186 -4.81 -18.32 -40.79
N VAL A 187 -3.77 -19.15 -40.88
CA VAL A 187 -3.35 -20.02 -39.77
C VAL A 187 -2.74 -19.16 -38.66
N ALA A 188 -1.77 -18.30 -39.01
CA ALA A 188 -1.18 -17.38 -38.05
C ALA A 188 -2.23 -16.43 -37.45
N PHE A 189 -3.14 -15.89 -38.26
CA PHE A 189 -4.26 -15.07 -37.77
C PHE A 189 -5.10 -15.81 -36.73
N ALA A 190 -5.54 -17.04 -37.04
CA ALA A 190 -6.36 -17.83 -36.14
C ALA A 190 -5.64 -18.14 -34.81
N VAL A 191 -4.34 -18.43 -34.87
CA VAL A 191 -3.51 -18.69 -33.67
C VAL A 191 -3.43 -17.44 -32.78
N PHE A 192 -3.09 -16.27 -33.33
CA PHE A 192 -2.92 -15.06 -32.51
C PHE A 192 -4.24 -14.53 -31.93
N ILE A 193 -5.35 -14.65 -32.67
CA ILE A 193 -6.68 -14.32 -32.13
C ILE A 193 -7.09 -15.29 -31.03
N SER A 194 -6.83 -16.60 -31.19
CA SER A 194 -7.12 -17.60 -30.16
C SER A 194 -6.29 -17.34 -28.89
N LEU A 195 -5.01 -16.98 -29.03
CA LEU A 195 -4.16 -16.59 -27.91
C LEU A 195 -4.67 -15.35 -27.19
N ALA A 196 -5.11 -14.32 -27.93
CA ALA A 196 -5.71 -13.12 -27.34
C ALA A 196 -7.00 -13.44 -26.56
N ALA A 197 -7.84 -14.33 -27.08
CA ALA A 197 -9.06 -14.78 -26.41
C ALA A 197 -8.77 -15.56 -25.12
N ILE A 198 -7.83 -16.52 -25.16
CA ILE A 198 -7.39 -17.28 -23.97
C ILE A 198 -6.84 -16.31 -22.91
N LEU A 199 -6.03 -15.34 -23.32
CA LEU A 199 -5.45 -14.34 -22.42
C LEU A 199 -6.54 -13.49 -21.74
N ALA A 200 -7.58 -13.10 -22.48
CA ALA A 200 -8.72 -12.37 -21.91
C ALA A 200 -9.47 -13.20 -20.84
N VAL A 201 -9.66 -14.50 -21.08
CA VAL A 201 -10.27 -15.42 -20.09
C VAL A 201 -9.41 -15.51 -18.84
N VAL A 202 -8.10 -15.72 -18.98
CA VAL A 202 -7.16 -15.76 -17.84
C VAL A 202 -7.19 -14.46 -17.05
N CYS A 203 -7.27 -13.31 -17.73
CA CYS A 203 -7.38 -12.01 -17.10
C CYS A 203 -8.63 -11.90 -16.21
N ILE A 204 -9.80 -12.24 -16.77
CA ILE A 204 -11.08 -12.20 -16.06
C ILE A 204 -11.09 -13.13 -14.84
N VAL A 205 -10.57 -14.35 -15.00
CA VAL A 205 -10.46 -15.32 -13.91
C VAL A 205 -9.55 -14.77 -12.81
N THR A 206 -8.39 -14.22 -13.16
CA THR A 206 -7.43 -13.70 -12.17
C THR A 206 -8.01 -12.52 -11.40
N ILE A 207 -8.64 -11.55 -12.08
CA ILE A 207 -9.31 -10.41 -11.43
C ILE A 207 -10.40 -10.90 -10.47
N THR A 208 -11.20 -11.88 -10.89
CA THR A 208 -12.26 -12.46 -10.05
C THR A 208 -11.71 -13.14 -8.80
N VAL A 209 -10.66 -13.97 -8.96
CA VAL A 209 -10.02 -14.67 -7.84
C VAL A 209 -9.43 -13.69 -6.83
N VAL A 210 -8.75 -12.64 -7.32
CA VAL A 210 -8.18 -11.60 -6.44
C VAL A 210 -9.26 -10.81 -5.73
N LYS A 211 -10.32 -10.41 -6.44
CA LYS A 211 -11.48 -9.73 -5.84
C LYS A 211 -12.07 -10.55 -4.70
N ASN A 212 -12.27 -11.85 -4.91
CA ASN A 212 -12.82 -12.74 -3.88
C ASN A 212 -11.88 -12.91 -2.68
N LYS A 213 -10.57 -13.00 -2.91
CA LYS A 213 -9.57 -13.11 -1.83
C LYS A 213 -9.48 -11.83 -0.98
N ILE A 214 -9.55 -10.65 -1.60
CA ILE A 214 -9.56 -9.36 -0.88
C ILE A 214 -10.88 -9.21 -0.11
N LYS A 215 -12.02 -9.57 -0.72
CA LYS A 215 -13.32 -9.57 -0.04
C LYS A 215 -13.31 -10.45 1.20
N LYS A 216 -12.78 -11.68 1.08
CA LYS A 216 -12.64 -12.60 2.22
C LYS A 216 -11.79 -12.00 3.34
N ALA A 217 -10.65 -11.40 3.02
CA ALA A 217 -9.79 -10.77 4.03
C ALA A 217 -10.43 -9.52 4.67
N LYS A 218 -11.28 -8.79 3.93
CA LYS A 218 -12.08 -7.68 4.45
C LYS A 218 -13.17 -8.19 5.41
N GLU A 219 -13.85 -9.27 5.05
CA GLU A 219 -14.85 -9.93 5.92
C GLU A 219 -14.21 -10.44 7.21
N GLU A 220 -13.06 -11.13 7.13
CA GLU A 220 -12.31 -11.60 8.31
C GLU A 220 -11.86 -10.44 9.22
N PHE A 221 -11.42 -9.32 8.63
CA PHE A 221 -11.09 -8.10 9.38
C PHE A 221 -12.29 -7.52 10.14
N GLN A 222 -13.49 -7.60 9.55
CA GLN A 222 -14.74 -7.13 10.17
C GLN A 222 -15.27 -8.11 11.22
N CYS A 223 -15.11 -9.43 11.04
CA CYS A 223 -15.63 -10.46 11.94
C CYS A 223 -14.89 -10.56 13.28
N VAL A 224 -13.62 -10.16 13.38
CA VAL A 224 -12.86 -10.12 14.66
C VAL A 224 -13.55 -9.24 15.71
N GLU A 225 -14.46 -8.34 15.29
CA GLU A 225 -15.23 -7.47 16.17
C GLU A 225 -16.40 -8.18 16.88
N VAL A 226 -16.99 -9.22 16.28
CA VAL A 226 -18.19 -9.89 16.85
C VAL A 226 -17.80 -10.86 17.97
N GLY A 227 -16.68 -11.58 17.82
CA GLY A 227 -16.23 -12.56 18.81
C GLY A 227 -15.63 -11.98 20.10
N VAL A 228 -15.28 -10.69 20.12
CA VAL A 228 -14.82 -10.00 21.33
C VAL A 228 -15.99 -9.41 22.11
N ILE A 229 -17.08 -9.02 21.43
CA ILE A 229 -18.27 -8.50 22.11
C ILE A 229 -19.06 -9.64 22.78
N GLU A 230 -19.08 -10.86 22.22
CA GLU A 230 -19.77 -12.01 22.84
C GLU A 230 -19.05 -12.59 24.07
N ASN A 231 -17.75 -12.36 24.25
CA ASN A 231 -16.99 -12.87 25.42
C ASN A 231 -16.86 -11.86 26.58
N VAL A 232 -17.42 -10.66 26.46
CA VAL A 232 -17.46 -9.66 27.55
C VAL A 232 -18.85 -9.65 28.24
N PHE A 233 -19.84 -10.36 27.68
CA PHE A 233 -21.19 -10.47 28.24
C PHE A 233 -21.61 -11.91 28.62
N SER A 234 -20.66 -12.84 28.74
CA SER A 234 -20.90 -14.21 29.25
C SER A 234 -20.30 -14.42 30.64
#